data_AF-A0A804UMV9-F1
#
_entry.id   AF-A0A804UMV9-F1
#
_cell.length_a   1.000
_cell.length_b   1.000
_cell.length_c   1.000
_cell.angle_alpha   90.00
_cell.angle_beta   90.00
_cell.angle_gamma   90.00
#
_symmetry.space_group_name_H-M   'P 1'
#
loop_
_entity.id
_entity.type
_entity.pdbx_description
1 polymer ?
#
loop_
_entity_poly.entity_id
_entity_poly.type
_entity_poly.pdbx_seq_one_letter_code
_entity_poly.pdbx_strand_id
1 'polypeptide(L)'
;MISKLEAAEYKLEELKSNMVALGKEAISAMSAVETQQQWLTLQRLIALVEAERGYHQRVLEILDQLEKEALDSFKAESEFELTLSAGDIVIVRKISSNGWAEGECKGKAGWFPHAYIERREHVLASKVPHIF
;
A
#
# COMPACT_ATOMS: atom_id res chain seq x y z
N MET A 1 25.96 -64.51 -34.75
CA MET A 1 26.65 -63.37 -34.13
C MET A 1 26.14 -62.05 -34.69
N ILE A 2 25.99 -61.95 -36.03
CA ILE A 2 25.41 -60.80 -36.75
C ILE A 2 24.00 -60.39 -36.25
N SER A 3 23.09 -61.34 -36.04
CA SER A 3 21.70 -61.04 -35.59
C SER A 3 21.58 -60.41 -34.19
N LYS A 4 22.54 -60.65 -33.29
CA LYS A 4 22.55 -60.00 -31.96
C LYS A 4 23.08 -58.57 -32.02
N LEU A 5 23.97 -58.29 -32.97
CA LEU A 5 24.50 -56.95 -33.22
C LEU A 5 23.42 -56.06 -33.83
N GLU A 6 22.72 -56.53 -34.85
CA GLU A 6 21.59 -55.80 -35.48
C GLU A 6 20.48 -55.47 -34.48
N ALA A 7 20.14 -56.42 -33.59
CA ALA A 7 19.16 -56.19 -32.53
C ALA A 7 19.65 -55.16 -31.49
N ALA A 8 20.97 -55.08 -31.22
CA ALA A 8 21.54 -54.10 -30.32
C ALA A 8 21.57 -52.70 -30.97
N GLU A 9 21.91 -52.61 -32.25
CA GLU A 9 21.90 -51.36 -33.04
C GLU A 9 20.48 -50.78 -33.14
N TYR A 10 19.48 -51.63 -33.40
CA TYR A 10 18.08 -51.22 -33.42
C TYR A 10 17.64 -50.60 -32.08
N LYS A 11 17.97 -51.26 -30.97
CA LYS A 11 17.66 -50.76 -29.62
C LYS A 11 18.40 -49.46 -29.30
N LEU A 12 19.64 -49.31 -29.76
CA LEU A 12 20.41 -48.09 -29.57
C LEU A 12 19.74 -46.90 -30.27
N GLU A 13 19.30 -47.09 -31.51
CA GLU A 13 18.64 -46.01 -32.26
C GLU A 13 17.26 -45.67 -31.69
N GLU A 14 16.52 -46.69 -31.23
CA GLU A 14 15.27 -46.49 -30.48
C GLU A 14 15.50 -45.69 -29.19
N LEU A 15 16.49 -46.07 -28.39
CA LEU A 15 16.83 -45.36 -27.14
C LEU A 15 17.24 -43.91 -27.39
N LYS A 16 18.02 -43.68 -28.44
CA LYS A 16 18.45 -42.33 -28.86
C LYS A 16 17.27 -41.47 -29.31
N SER A 17 16.34 -42.04 -30.09
CA SER A 17 15.11 -41.36 -30.49
C SER A 17 14.26 -40.97 -29.28
N ASN A 18 14.08 -41.90 -28.34
CA ASN A 18 13.34 -41.67 -27.11
C ASN A 18 13.99 -40.57 -26.24
N MET A 19 15.31 -40.57 -26.11
CA MET A 19 16.04 -39.53 -25.38
C MET A 19 15.87 -38.14 -26.00
N VAL A 20 15.87 -38.05 -27.33
CA VAL A 20 15.63 -36.78 -28.04
C VAL A 20 14.20 -36.28 -27.80
N ALA A 21 13.20 -37.16 -27.87
CA ALA A 21 11.81 -36.80 -27.58
C ALA A 21 11.65 -36.29 -26.14
N LEU A 22 12.20 -37.03 -25.17
CA LEU A 22 12.14 -36.70 -23.76
C LEU A 22 12.88 -35.40 -23.44
N GLY A 23 14.00 -35.13 -24.11
CA GLY A 23 14.71 -33.85 -24.00
C GLY A 23 13.88 -32.66 -24.50
N LYS A 24 13.15 -32.82 -25.62
CA LYS A 24 12.24 -31.78 -26.12
C LYS A 24 11.09 -31.53 -25.14
N GLU A 25 10.49 -32.59 -24.62
CA GLU A 25 9.41 -32.49 -23.62
C GLU A 25 9.89 -31.80 -22.34
N ALA A 26 11.09 -32.15 -21.85
CA ALA A 26 11.68 -31.52 -20.68
C ALA A 26 11.91 -30.02 -20.89
N ILE A 27 12.45 -29.61 -22.04
CA ILE A 27 12.65 -28.18 -22.38
C ILE A 27 11.30 -27.45 -22.44
N SER A 28 10.30 -28.03 -23.10
CA SER A 28 8.96 -27.44 -23.17
C SER A 28 8.31 -27.29 -21.79
N ALA A 29 8.42 -28.31 -20.94
CA ALA A 29 7.90 -28.27 -19.57
C ALA A 29 8.62 -27.21 -18.72
N MET A 30 9.95 -27.14 -18.80
CA MET A 30 10.75 -26.14 -18.08
C MET A 30 10.41 -24.72 -18.50
N SER A 31 10.26 -24.46 -19.81
CA SER A 31 9.87 -23.15 -20.34
C SER A 31 8.45 -22.75 -19.91
N ALA A 32 7.52 -23.70 -19.87
CA ALA A 32 6.17 -23.46 -19.37
C ALA A 32 6.17 -23.10 -17.88
N VAL A 33 6.95 -23.81 -17.06
CA VAL A 33 7.10 -23.53 -15.63
C VAL A 33 7.72 -22.15 -15.40
N GLU A 34 8.76 -21.79 -16.14
CA GLU A 34 9.40 -20.48 -16.03
C GLU A 34 8.41 -19.36 -16.36
N THR A 35 7.67 -19.50 -17.45
CA THR A 35 6.62 -18.53 -17.85
C THR A 35 5.56 -18.40 -16.76
N GLN A 36 5.11 -19.52 -16.19
CA GLN A 36 4.13 -19.54 -15.12
C GLN A 36 4.67 -18.86 -13.85
N GLN A 37 5.93 -19.12 -13.48
CA GLN A 37 6.57 -18.50 -12.33
C GLN A 37 6.75 -16.99 -12.52
N GLN A 38 7.15 -16.54 -13.71
CA GLN A 38 7.27 -15.12 -14.03
C GLN A 38 5.91 -14.41 -13.89
N TRP A 39 4.86 -14.99 -14.47
CA TRP A 39 3.52 -14.41 -14.39
C TRP A 39 3.00 -14.35 -12.95
N LEU A 40 3.12 -15.45 -12.19
CA LEU A 40 2.69 -15.49 -10.79
C LEU A 40 3.49 -14.51 -9.93
N THR A 41 4.79 -14.36 -10.18
CA THR A 41 5.64 -13.41 -9.48
C THR A 41 5.18 -11.98 -9.75
N LEU A 42 4.90 -11.63 -11.01
CA LEU A 42 4.38 -10.31 -11.37
C LEU A 42 3.05 -10.03 -10.67
N GLN A 43 2.11 -10.98 -10.67
CA GLN A 43 0.83 -10.82 -9.99
C GLN A 43 0.99 -10.56 -8.49
N ARG A 44 1.91 -11.28 -7.83
CA ARG A 44 2.20 -11.08 -6.40
C ARG A 44 2.78 -9.70 -6.13
N LEU A 45 3.69 -9.22 -6.98
CA LEU A 45 4.27 -7.89 -6.88
C LEU A 45 3.22 -6.80 -7.05
N ILE A 46 2.32 -6.95 -8.03
CA ILE A 46 1.19 -6.01 -8.22
C ILE A 46 0.34 -5.99 -6.96
N ALA A 47 -0.13 -7.14 -6.47
CA ALA A 47 -0.96 -7.21 -5.28
C ALA A 47 -0.29 -6.58 -4.05
N LEU A 48 1.02 -6.77 -3.87
CA LEU A 48 1.79 -6.16 -2.80
C LEU A 48 1.77 -4.62 -2.90
N VAL A 49 2.08 -4.07 -4.08
CA VAL A 49 2.10 -2.62 -4.30
C VAL A 49 0.71 -2.01 -4.12
N GLU A 50 -0.34 -2.70 -4.56
CA GLU A 50 -1.71 -2.23 -4.38
C GLU A 50 -2.14 -2.24 -2.91
N ALA A 51 -1.77 -3.27 -2.16
CA ALA A 51 -2.00 -3.34 -0.73
C ALA A 51 -1.28 -2.20 0.01
N GLU A 52 -0.02 -1.95 -0.33
CA GLU A 52 0.79 -0.88 0.25
C GLU A 52 0.19 0.51 -0.06
N ARG A 53 -0.21 0.74 -1.31
CA ARG A 53 -0.92 1.96 -1.72
C ARG A 53 -2.21 2.14 -0.93
N GLY A 54 -2.99 1.06 -0.79
CA GLY A 54 -4.24 1.07 -0.01
C GLY A 54 -4.02 1.31 1.49
N TYR A 55 -2.90 0.85 2.06
CA TYR A 55 -2.53 1.17 3.44
C TYR A 55 -2.26 2.66 3.60
N HIS A 56 -1.38 3.23 2.78
CA HIS A 56 -1.03 4.65 2.84
C HIS A 56 -2.25 5.56 2.61
N GLN A 57 -3.12 5.21 1.65
CA GLN A 57 -4.35 5.94 1.39
C GLN A 57 -5.27 5.99 2.63
N ARG A 58 -5.44 4.85 3.32
CA ARG A 58 -6.23 4.78 4.56
C ARG A 58 -5.60 5.58 5.68
N VAL A 59 -4.27 5.55 5.83
CA VAL A 59 -3.56 6.37 6.82
C VAL A 59 -3.79 7.85 6.55
N LEU A 60 -3.69 8.30 5.30
CA LEU A 60 -3.95 9.68 4.92
C LEU A 60 -5.40 10.11 5.23
N GLU A 61 -6.39 9.27 4.92
CA GLU A 61 -7.80 9.53 5.24
C GLU A 61 -8.03 9.67 6.74
N ILE A 62 -7.38 8.84 7.57
CA ILE A 62 -7.46 8.95 9.02
C ILE A 62 -6.82 10.25 9.51
N LEU A 63 -5.63 10.59 9.00
CA LEU A 63 -4.93 11.83 9.40
C LEU A 63 -5.74 13.08 9.03
N ASP A 64 -6.32 13.13 7.83
CA ASP A 64 -7.20 14.22 7.39
C ASP A 64 -8.45 14.39 8.28
N GLN A 65 -8.98 13.27 8.80
CA GLN A 65 -10.08 13.31 9.76
C GLN A 65 -9.67 13.85 11.12
N LEU A 66 -8.41 13.68 11.55
CA LEU A 66 -7.92 14.13 12.85
C LEU A 66 -7.42 15.58 12.82
N GLU A 67 -6.85 16.03 11.71
CA GLU A 67 -6.40 17.41 11.54
C GLU A 67 -7.61 18.35 11.41
N LYS A 68 -7.58 19.41 12.21
CA LYS A 68 -8.60 20.47 12.23
C LYS A 68 -7.91 21.82 12.32
N GLU A 69 -8.55 22.84 11.78
CA GLU A 69 -8.04 24.21 11.83
C GLU A 69 -8.83 25.00 12.87
N ALA A 70 -8.13 25.76 13.71
CA ALA A 70 -8.76 26.65 14.67
C ALA A 70 -9.36 27.87 13.97
N LEU A 71 -10.67 28.09 14.15
CA LEU A 71 -11.42 29.22 13.59
C LEU A 71 -11.11 30.55 14.29
N ASP A 72 -10.84 30.49 15.58
CA ASP A 72 -10.55 31.66 16.42
C ASP A 72 -9.54 31.29 17.52
N SER A 73 -9.02 32.31 18.19
CA SER A 73 -8.09 32.14 19.29
C SER A 73 -8.81 31.74 20.58
N PHE A 74 -8.28 30.75 21.27
CA PHE A 74 -8.74 30.33 22.60
C PHE A 74 -7.56 30.41 23.56
N LYS A 75 -7.74 31.11 24.68
CA LYS A 75 -6.70 31.27 25.71
C LYS A 75 -6.99 30.30 26.85
N ALA A 76 -6.04 29.42 27.15
CA ALA A 76 -6.15 28.49 28.26
C ALA A 76 -6.24 29.23 29.60
N GLU A 77 -7.17 28.79 30.45
CA GLU A 77 -7.35 29.29 31.82
C GLU A 77 -6.73 28.36 32.87
N SER A 78 -6.48 27.10 32.50
CA SER A 78 -5.85 26.08 33.35
C SER A 78 -4.68 25.38 32.65
N GLU A 79 -3.88 24.65 33.43
CA GLU A 79 -2.76 23.85 32.90
C GLU A 79 -3.21 22.66 32.03
N PHE A 80 -4.49 22.28 32.11
CA PHE A 80 -5.07 21.18 31.33
C PHE A 80 -5.64 21.65 29.99
N GLU A 81 -5.69 22.97 29.75
CA GLU A 81 -6.26 23.56 28.54
C GLU A 81 -5.17 23.92 27.52
N LEU A 82 -5.54 23.81 26.25
CA LEU A 82 -4.65 24.13 25.13
C LEU A 82 -4.96 25.54 24.63
N THR A 83 -3.96 26.41 24.63
CA THR A 83 -4.10 27.72 23.96
C THR A 83 -3.99 27.53 22.45
N LEU A 84 -4.96 28.10 21.71
CA LEU A 84 -5.04 28.06 20.25
C LEU A 84 -5.04 29.48 19.69
N SER A 85 -4.44 29.65 18.52
CA SER A 85 -4.59 30.84 17.68
C SER A 85 -5.40 30.51 16.43
N ALA A 86 -6.13 31.49 15.90
CA ALA A 86 -6.81 31.33 14.61
C ALA A 86 -5.82 30.88 13.52
N GLY A 87 -6.20 29.85 12.75
CA GLY A 87 -5.36 29.20 11.74
C GLY A 87 -4.41 28.11 12.28
N ASP A 88 -4.40 27.84 13.59
CA ASP A 88 -3.59 26.74 14.15
C ASP A 88 -4.14 25.39 13.71
N ILE A 89 -3.23 24.49 13.33
CA ILE A 89 -3.56 23.09 13.03
C ILE A 89 -3.51 22.28 14.33
N VAL A 90 -4.64 21.64 14.62
CA VAL A 90 -4.86 20.86 15.83
C VAL A 90 -5.16 19.42 15.45
N ILE A 91 -4.47 18.48 16.08
CA ILE A 91 -4.78 17.06 15.97
C ILE A 91 -5.79 16.72 17.06
N VAL A 92 -7.04 16.49 16.68
CA VAL A 92 -8.13 16.17 17.62
C VAL A 92 -8.11 14.67 17.92
N ARG A 93 -7.92 14.30 19.18
CA ARG A 93 -7.87 12.89 19.61
C ARG A 93 -9.22 12.39 20.11
N LYS A 94 -9.98 13.26 20.78
CA LYS A 94 -11.26 12.91 21.39
C LYS A 94 -12.17 14.11 21.47
N ILE A 95 -13.46 13.89 21.20
CA ILE A 95 -14.54 14.86 21.42
C ILE A 95 -15.43 14.31 22.53
N SER A 96 -15.63 15.10 23.58
CA SER A 96 -16.50 14.78 24.71
C SER A 96 -17.90 15.35 24.47
N SER A 97 -18.93 14.70 25.05
CA SER A 97 -20.34 15.12 24.89
C SER A 97 -20.67 16.47 25.51
N ASN A 98 -19.77 17.01 26.34
CA ASN A 98 -19.89 18.32 26.98
C ASN A 98 -19.38 19.50 26.10
N GLY A 99 -19.06 19.24 24.84
CA GLY A 99 -18.59 20.28 23.91
C GLY A 99 -17.10 20.59 23.98
N TRP A 100 -16.33 19.83 24.78
CA TRP A 100 -14.87 19.94 24.83
C TRP A 100 -14.19 18.88 23.97
N ALA A 101 -13.07 19.24 23.39
CA ALA A 101 -12.19 18.33 22.66
C ALA A 101 -10.80 18.31 23.31
N GLU A 102 -10.16 17.14 23.26
CA GLU A 102 -8.77 16.94 23.62
C GLU A 102 -7.95 16.79 22.34
N GLY A 103 -6.83 17.49 22.27
CA GLY A 103 -5.95 17.41 21.11
C GLY A 103 -4.56 17.95 21.36
N GLU A 104 -3.79 18.05 20.29
CA GLU A 104 -2.42 18.56 20.33
C GLU A 104 -2.23 19.64 19.27
N CYS A 105 -1.56 20.73 19.65
CA CYS A 105 -1.13 21.80 18.76
C CYS A 105 0.30 22.21 19.14
N LYS A 106 1.20 22.30 18.15
CA LYS A 106 2.60 22.75 18.34
C LYS A 106 3.34 22.01 19.47
N GLY A 107 3.12 20.69 19.60
CA GLY A 107 3.75 19.84 20.61
C GLY A 107 3.19 19.98 22.02
N LYS A 108 2.08 20.71 22.22
CA LYS A 108 1.36 20.82 23.49
C LYS A 108 0.01 20.14 23.38
N ALA A 109 -0.33 19.32 24.36
CA ALA A 109 -1.63 18.67 24.47
C ALA A 109 -2.50 19.36 25.52
N GLY A 110 -3.80 19.37 25.29
CA GLY A 110 -4.76 19.91 26.25
C GLY A 110 -6.18 19.96 25.71
N TRP A 111 -7.07 20.48 26.55
CA TRP A 111 -8.49 20.63 26.27
C TRP A 111 -8.81 21.99 25.66
N PHE A 112 -9.75 22.02 24.72
CA PHE A 112 -10.27 23.25 24.12
C PHE A 112 -11.73 23.06 23.71
N PRO A 113 -12.51 24.15 23.55
CA PRO A 113 -13.88 24.06 23.08
C PRO A 113 -13.94 23.52 21.64
N HIS A 114 -14.73 22.46 21.41
CA HIS A 114 -14.84 21.85 20.07
C HIS A 114 -15.40 22.83 19.03
N ALA A 115 -16.22 23.80 19.43
CA ALA A 115 -16.80 24.79 18.53
C ALA A 115 -15.76 25.73 17.87
N TYR A 116 -14.52 25.74 18.35
CA TYR A 116 -13.45 26.61 17.85
C TYR A 116 -12.64 25.98 16.72
N ILE A 117 -12.99 24.78 16.28
CA ILE A 117 -12.24 24.05 15.24
C ILE A 117 -13.16 23.63 14.09
N GLU A 118 -12.64 23.67 12.88
CA GLU A 118 -13.34 23.22 11.67
C GLU A 118 -12.54 22.16 10.92
N ARG A 119 -13.26 21.36 10.12
CA ARG A 119 -12.64 20.49 9.12
C ARG A 119 -11.81 21.36 8.17
N ARG A 120 -10.51 21.07 8.11
CA ARG A 120 -9.63 21.69 7.14
C ARG A 120 -10.05 21.27 5.75
N GLU A 121 -10.52 22.20 4.91
CA GLU A 121 -10.68 21.94 3.49
C GLU A 121 -9.29 21.93 2.85
N HIS A 122 -8.71 20.75 2.68
CA HIS A 122 -7.58 20.63 1.77
C HIS A 122 -8.06 20.96 0.36
N VAL A 123 -7.61 22.09 -0.19
CA VAL A 123 -7.64 22.30 -1.64
C VAL A 123 -6.77 21.20 -2.23
N LEU A 124 -7.41 20.11 -2.66
CA LEU A 124 -6.76 18.99 -3.30
C LEU A 124 -5.82 19.54 -4.37
N ALA A 125 -4.57 19.08 -4.40
CA ALA A 125 -3.62 19.40 -5.46
C ALA A 125 -4.15 19.05 -6.87
N SER A 126 -5.31 18.36 -6.97
CA SER A 126 -6.08 18.20 -8.21
C SER A 126 -6.74 19.49 -8.73
N LYS A 127 -6.67 20.61 -8.01
CA LYS A 127 -7.07 21.95 -8.48
C LYS A 127 -5.88 22.80 -8.95
N VAL A 128 -4.73 22.21 -9.26
CA VAL A 128 -3.80 22.90 -10.17
C VAL A 128 -4.54 22.95 -11.52
N PRO A 129 -4.97 24.14 -12.00
CA PRO A 129 -5.51 24.21 -13.34
C PRO A 129 -4.41 23.69 -14.25
N HIS A 130 -4.71 22.69 -15.07
CA HIS A 130 -3.91 22.41 -16.25
C HIS A 130 -3.99 23.67 -17.12
N ILE A 131 -3.10 24.62 -16.85
CA ILE A 131 -2.84 25.73 -17.75
C ILE A 131 -2.06 25.08 -18.89
N PHE A 132 -2.73 25.00 -20.03
CA PHE A 132 -2.19 24.55 -21.31
C PHE A 132 -0.90 25.29 -21.67
#